data_AF-A0A2K2CS41-F1
#
_entry.id   AF-A0A2K2CS41-F1
#
_cell.length_a   1.000
_cell.length_b   1.000
_cell.length_c   1.000
_cell.angle_alpha   90.00
_cell.angle_beta   90.00
_cell.angle_gamma   90.00
#
_symmetry.space_group_name_H-M   'P 1'
#
loop_
_entity.id
_entity.type
_entity.pdbx_description
1 polymer ?
#
loop_
_entity_poly.entity_id
_entity_poly.type
_entity_poly.pdbx_seq_one_letter_code
_entity_poly.pdbx_strand_id
1 'polypeptide(L)'
;FWSTGGPNAINDMLWHIVDVRDVADALLLVYEKPESSGRYICAPNYMRAKAVLELLKKTYPGYNYVKCKAGADHDTRITPMSSEKLRNLGWKPREVEETLLDSVEYCRETGILQDVEGRSYRLPDVFRLFHAAEE
;
A
#
# COMPACT_ATOMS: atom_id res chain seq x y z
N PHE A 1 -8.66 18.62 -5.31
CA PHE A 1 -7.62 17.59 -5.16
C PHE A 1 -7.32 17.21 -3.70
N TRP A 2 -7.72 18.01 -2.70
CA TRP A 2 -7.88 17.54 -1.32
C TRP A 2 -9.21 18.06 -0.79
N SER A 3 -10.31 17.37 -1.10
CA SER A 3 -11.62 17.70 -0.54
C SER A 3 -11.63 17.26 0.92
N THR A 4 -11.85 18.22 1.81
CA THR A 4 -12.14 18.05 3.23
C THR A 4 -13.34 17.11 3.41
N GLY A 5 -13.15 15.79 3.48
CA GLY A 5 -14.29 14.88 3.39
C GLY A 5 -14.08 13.36 3.28
N GLY A 6 -12.94 12.76 3.64
CA GLY A 6 -12.74 11.29 3.62
C GLY A 6 -13.38 10.48 4.78
N PRO A 7 -13.41 9.14 4.72
CA PRO A 7 -13.98 8.29 5.76
C PRO A 7 -13.11 8.24 7.03
N ASN A 8 -13.74 8.18 8.21
CA ASN A 8 -13.07 8.12 9.53
C ASN A 8 -12.62 6.70 9.93
N ALA A 9 -12.83 5.71 9.06
CA ALA A 9 -12.47 4.32 9.28
C ALA A 9 -12.12 3.65 7.96
N ILE A 10 -11.32 2.60 8.05
CA ILE A 10 -10.84 1.80 6.92
C ILE A 10 -11.30 0.37 7.12
N ASN A 11 -11.70 -0.32 6.06
CA ASN A 11 -11.99 -1.75 6.13
C ASN A 11 -10.69 -2.56 6.18
N ASP A 12 -10.66 -3.61 6.98
CA ASP A 12 -9.55 -4.57 6.96
C ASP A 12 -9.58 -5.36 5.64
N MET A 13 -8.71 -4.97 4.71
CA MET A 13 -8.61 -5.56 3.38
C MET A 13 -7.14 -5.88 3.07
N LEU A 14 -6.92 -6.88 2.21
CA LEU A 14 -5.59 -7.21 1.71
C LEU A 14 -5.12 -6.17 0.69
N TRP A 15 -4.00 -5.50 0.96
CA TRP A 15 -3.37 -4.57 0.03
C TRP A 15 -2.14 -5.21 -0.58
N HIS A 16 -2.03 -5.15 -1.91
CA HIS A 16 -0.80 -5.44 -2.62
C HIS A 16 0.02 -4.16 -2.72
N ILE A 17 1.24 -4.22 -2.21
CA ILE A 17 2.13 -3.06 -2.10
C ILE A 17 3.43 -3.41 -2.81
N VAL A 18 3.92 -2.47 -3.60
CA VAL A 18 5.20 -2.58 -4.29
C VAL A 18 5.91 -1.23 -4.18
N ASP A 19 7.21 -1.27 -3.93
CA ASP A 19 8.05 -0.07 -3.93
C ASP A 19 8.14 0.49 -5.35
N VAL A 20 8.02 1.81 -5.50
CA VAL A 20 8.11 2.47 -6.81
C VAL A 20 9.46 2.23 -7.50
N ARG A 21 10.54 2.08 -6.72
CA ARG A 21 11.88 1.73 -7.21
C ARG A 21 11.88 0.31 -7.78
N ASP A 22 11.25 -0.63 -7.08
CA ASP A 22 11.16 -2.02 -7.54
C ASP A 22 10.34 -2.16 -8.83
N VAL A 23 9.32 -1.30 -9.03
CA VAL A 23 8.57 -1.23 -10.29
C VAL A 23 9.46 -0.76 -11.43
N ALA A 24 10.27 0.28 -11.21
CA ALA A 24 11.22 0.76 -12.22
C ALA A 24 12.26 -0.31 -12.55
N ASP A 25 12.83 -0.96 -11.54
CA ASP A 25 13.79 -2.07 -11.69
C ASP A 25 13.16 -3.25 -12.45
N ALA A 26 11.89 -3.59 -12.16
CA ALA A 26 11.16 -4.63 -12.88
C ALA A 26 10.94 -4.29 -14.35
N LEU A 27 10.55 -3.05 -14.66
CA LEU A 27 10.35 -2.58 -16.03
C LEU A 27 11.65 -2.65 -16.83
N LEU A 28 12.76 -2.18 -16.24
CA LEU A 28 14.07 -2.25 -16.85
C LEU A 28 14.49 -3.71 -17.10
N LEU A 29 14.34 -4.57 -16.09
CA LEU A 29 14.71 -5.99 -16.20
C LEU A 29 13.94 -6.71 -17.31
N VAL A 30 12.62 -6.50 -17.39
CA VAL A 30 11.79 -7.11 -18.44
C VAL A 30 12.17 -6.60 -19.82
N TYR A 31 12.53 -5.32 -19.94
CA TYR A 31 12.99 -4.72 -21.19
C TYR A 31 14.34 -5.30 -21.67
N GLU A 32 15.29 -5.50 -20.75
CA GLU A 32 16.65 -5.96 -21.09
C GLU A 32 16.74 -7.47 -21.38
N LYS A 33 15.84 -8.27 -20.83
CA LYS A 33 15.87 -9.73 -20.92
C LYS A 33 15.19 -10.21 -22.21
N PRO A 34 15.92 -10.70 -23.23
CA PRO A 34 15.32 -11.14 -24.50
C PRO A 34 14.37 -12.33 -24.36
N GLU A 35 14.52 -13.13 -23.31
CA GLU A 35 13.61 -14.23 -22.96
C GLU A 35 12.27 -13.75 -22.37
N SER A 36 12.13 -12.46 -22.06
CA SER A 36 10.91 -11.91 -21.50
C SER A 36 9.77 -11.90 -22.51
N SER A 37 8.58 -12.30 -22.07
CA SER A 37 7.40 -12.32 -22.95
C SER A 37 6.09 -12.20 -22.18
N GLY A 38 5.08 -11.60 -22.81
CA GLY A 38 3.73 -11.47 -22.24
C GLY A 38 3.67 -10.55 -21.02
N ARG A 39 2.84 -10.91 -20.03
CA ARG A 39 2.59 -10.09 -18.84
C ARG A 39 3.40 -10.56 -17.64
N TYR A 40 3.77 -9.60 -16.79
CA TYR A 40 4.45 -9.80 -15.51
C TYR A 40 3.67 -9.09 -14.41
N ILE A 41 3.38 -9.81 -13.33
CA ILE A 41 2.76 -9.24 -12.13
C ILE A 41 3.89 -8.69 -11.25
N CYS A 42 3.76 -7.42 -10.86
CA CYS A 42 4.70 -6.71 -9.98
C CYS A 42 3.98 -6.38 -8.65
N ALA A 43 3.70 -7.42 -7.88
CA ALA A 43 3.00 -7.35 -6.60
C ALA A 43 3.67 -8.34 -5.62
N PRO A 44 4.88 -8.02 -5.14
CA PRO A 44 5.72 -8.98 -4.44
C PRO A 44 5.28 -9.21 -3.01
N ASN A 45 4.63 -8.20 -2.43
CA ASN A 45 4.24 -8.13 -1.04
C ASN A 45 2.75 -7.86 -0.94
N TYR A 46 2.16 -8.35 0.15
CA TYR A 46 0.80 -8.03 0.52
C TYR A 46 0.70 -7.88 2.04
N MET A 47 -0.11 -6.94 2.49
CA MET A 47 -0.33 -6.68 3.89
C MET A 47 -1.80 -6.31 4.12
N ARG A 48 -2.40 -6.82 5.19
CA ARG A 48 -3.73 -6.38 5.59
C ARG A 48 -3.70 -4.95 6.13
N ALA A 49 -4.72 -4.16 5.84
CA ALA A 49 -4.83 -2.78 6.33
C ALA A 49 -4.66 -2.69 7.85
N LYS A 50 -5.19 -3.66 8.62
CA LYS A 50 -4.95 -3.76 10.06
C LYS A 50 -3.47 -3.93 10.41
N ALA A 51 -2.75 -4.78 9.69
CA ALA A 51 -1.32 -5.01 9.94
C ALA A 51 -0.48 -3.78 9.60
N VAL A 52 -0.81 -3.06 8.52
CA VAL A 52 -0.19 -1.76 8.19
C VAL A 52 -0.41 -0.78 9.35
N LEU A 53 -1.64 -0.69 9.86
CA LEU A 53 -1.96 0.22 10.95
C LEU A 53 -1.18 -0.08 12.24
N GLU A 54 -1.03 -1.36 12.60
CA GLU A 54 -0.26 -1.76 13.77
C GLU A 54 1.25 -1.50 13.60
N LEU A 55 1.80 -1.73 12.41
CA LEU A 55 3.18 -1.33 12.08
C LEU A 55 3.38 0.17 12.28
N LEU A 56 2.50 0.99 11.70
CA LEU A 56 2.59 2.44 11.80
C LEU A 56 2.45 2.94 13.24
N LYS A 57 1.47 2.44 14.00
CA LYS A 57 1.31 2.81 15.43
C LYS A 57 2.53 2.46 16.27
N LYS A 58 3.15 1.31 16.00
CA LYS A 58 4.36 0.87 16.70
C LYS A 58 5.53 1.80 16.42
N THR A 59 5.72 2.19 15.16
CA THR A 59 6.89 3.00 14.74
C THR A 59 6.67 4.50 14.97
N TYR A 60 5.44 4.99 14.80
CA TYR A 60 5.07 6.41 14.87
C TYR A 60 3.84 6.65 15.76
N PRO A 61 3.93 6.42 17.08
CA PRO A 61 2.78 6.52 17.98
C PRO A 61 2.17 7.92 18.10
N GLY A 62 2.87 8.96 17.66
CA GLY A 62 2.43 10.37 17.77
C GLY A 62 1.34 10.81 16.78
N TYR A 63 1.01 9.98 15.78
CA TYR A 63 -0.01 10.33 14.78
C TYR A 63 -1.44 9.95 15.19
N ASN A 64 -2.40 10.70 14.65
CA ASN A 64 -3.82 10.37 14.77
C ASN A 64 -4.21 9.29 13.75
N TYR A 65 -4.38 8.07 14.23
CA TYR A 65 -4.75 6.93 13.40
C TYR A 65 -6.27 6.76 13.28
N VAL A 66 -6.74 6.47 12.07
CA VAL A 66 -8.13 6.07 11.80
C VAL A 66 -8.43 4.69 12.37
N LYS A 67 -9.72 4.40 12.62
CA LYS A 67 -10.14 3.07 13.08
C LYS A 67 -10.13 2.07 11.92
N CYS A 68 -9.67 0.85 12.18
CA CYS A 68 -9.84 -0.27 11.25
C CYS A 68 -11.09 -1.06 11.64
N LYS A 69 -12.08 -1.13 10.76
CA LYS A 69 -13.26 -1.98 10.91
C LYS A 69 -12.96 -3.37 10.36
N ALA A 70 -13.64 -4.38 10.90
CA ALA A 70 -13.68 -5.68 10.26
C ALA A 70 -14.19 -5.49 8.82
N GLY A 71 -13.47 -6.02 7.83
CA GLY A 71 -13.95 -5.99 6.45
C GLY A 71 -15.28 -6.73 6.35
N ALA A 72 -16.17 -6.29 5.46
CA ALA A 72 -17.33 -7.09 5.03
C ALA A 72 -16.91 -8.45 4.44
N ASP A 73 -15.61 -8.59 4.19
CA ASP A 73 -14.98 -9.67 3.48
C ASP A 73 -14.36 -10.73 4.40
N HIS A 74 -15.14 -11.23 5.36
CA HIS A 74 -14.72 -12.41 6.13
C HIS A 74 -14.74 -13.71 5.30
N ASP A 75 -15.27 -13.67 4.07
CA ASP A 75 -15.59 -14.87 3.29
C ASP A 75 -14.98 -14.92 1.86
N THR A 76 -14.50 -13.81 1.30
CA THR A 76 -13.79 -13.85 0.02
C THR A 76 -12.31 -14.10 0.30
N ARG A 77 -11.87 -15.32 -0.04
CA ARG A 77 -10.46 -15.74 0.04
C ARG A 77 -9.68 -14.93 -1.00
N ILE A 78 -9.24 -13.71 -0.65
CA ILE A 78 -8.32 -12.95 -1.49
C ILE A 78 -7.03 -13.76 -1.60
N THR A 79 -6.85 -14.44 -2.73
CA THR A 79 -5.64 -15.18 -3.04
C THR A 79 -4.57 -14.15 -3.37
N PRO A 80 -3.44 -14.11 -2.64
CA PRO A 80 -2.36 -13.20 -2.97
C PRO A 80 -1.89 -13.40 -4.41
N MET A 81 -1.72 -12.30 -5.13
CA MET A 81 -1.10 -12.33 -6.46
C MET A 81 0.33 -12.89 -6.39
N SER A 82 0.70 -13.73 -7.37
CA SER A 82 2.05 -14.26 -7.49
C SER A 82 2.90 -13.40 -8.45
N SER A 83 4.07 -13.00 -7.98
CA SER A 83 5.11 -12.35 -8.80
C SER A 83 6.23 -13.34 -9.20
N GLU A 84 5.97 -14.65 -9.13
CA GLU A 84 6.97 -15.70 -9.35
C GLU A 84 7.64 -15.60 -10.72
N LYS A 85 6.86 -15.35 -11.78
CA LYS A 85 7.41 -15.18 -13.13
C LYS A 85 8.44 -14.05 -13.21
N LEU A 86 8.21 -12.95 -12.49
CA LEU A 86 9.14 -11.81 -12.44
C LEU A 86 10.35 -12.14 -11.57
N ARG A 87 10.15 -12.82 -10.42
CA ARG A 87 11.24 -13.31 -9.56
C ARG A 87 12.16 -14.30 -10.30
N ASN A 88 11.62 -15.14 -11.17
CA ASN A 88 12.38 -16.09 -11.99
C ASN A 88 13.28 -15.41 -13.03
N LEU A 89 13.04 -14.14 -13.37
CA LEU A 89 13.96 -13.33 -14.19
C LEU A 89 15.14 -12.75 -13.38
N GLY A 90 15.16 -12.95 -12.06
CA GLY A 90 16.16 -12.40 -11.15
C GLY A 90 15.73 -11.14 -10.41
N TRP A 91 14.46 -10.73 -10.53
CA TRP A 91 13.93 -9.58 -9.79
C TRP A 91 13.88 -9.84 -8.28
N LYS A 92 14.38 -8.88 -7.51
CA LYS A 92 14.47 -8.93 -6.04
C LYS A 92 13.84 -7.68 -5.43
N PRO A 93 12.56 -7.75 -5.04
CA PRO A 93 11.86 -6.63 -4.43
C PRO A 93 12.34 -6.38 -3.00
N ARG A 94 12.16 -5.15 -2.52
CA ARG A 94 12.36 -4.73 -1.14
C ARG A 94 11.27 -5.28 -0.22
N GLU A 95 11.57 -5.28 1.07
CA GLU A 95 10.60 -5.63 2.09
C GLU A 95 9.52 -4.54 2.20
N VAL A 96 8.28 -4.97 2.45
CA VAL A 96 7.13 -4.04 2.52
C VAL A 96 7.24 -3.06 3.69
N GLU A 97 7.87 -3.47 4.79
CA GLU A 97 8.11 -2.58 5.94
C GLU A 97 9.02 -1.42 5.55
N GLU A 98 10.14 -1.70 4.86
CA GLU A 98 11.05 -0.66 4.33
C GLU A 98 10.29 0.32 3.43
N THR A 99 9.49 -0.21 2.49
CA THR A 99 8.69 0.61 1.55
C THR A 99 7.74 1.57 2.30
N LEU A 100 7.04 1.05 3.32
CA LEU A 100 6.06 1.83 4.08
C LEU A 100 6.73 2.89 4.95
N LEU A 101 7.84 2.56 5.62
CA LEU A 101 8.55 3.49 6.49
C LEU A 101 9.25 4.59 5.68
N ASP A 102 9.92 4.24 4.58
CA ASP A 102 10.52 5.21 3.65
C ASP A 102 9.46 6.21 3.15
N SER A 103 8.25 5.72 2.83
CA SER A 103 7.15 6.56 2.37
C SER A 103 6.69 7.56 3.44
N VAL A 104 6.62 7.14 4.71
CA VAL A 104 6.26 8.03 5.83
C VAL A 104 7.33 9.11 6.02
N GLU A 105 8.61 8.74 6.03
CA GLU A 105 9.70 9.71 6.17
C GLU A 105 9.69 10.73 5.02
N TYR A 106 9.55 10.27 3.77
CA TYR A 106 9.45 11.18 2.63
C TYR A 106 8.27 12.16 2.78
N CYS A 107 7.10 11.67 3.22
CA CYS A 107 5.94 12.53 3.41
C CYS A 107 6.12 13.50 4.60
N ARG A 108 6.89 13.14 5.62
CA ARG A 108 7.25 14.02 6.74
C ARG A 108 8.22 15.12 6.29
N GLU A 109 9.27 14.77 5.56
CA GLU A 109 10.30 15.70 5.06
C GLU A 109 9.73 16.70 4.04
N THR A 110 8.81 16.27 3.20
CA THR A 110 8.14 17.12 2.21
C THR A 110 6.98 17.93 2.79
N GLY A 111 6.69 17.78 4.08
CA GLY A 111 5.60 18.49 4.75
C GLY A 111 4.21 18.09 4.25
N ILE A 112 4.05 16.87 3.72
CA ILE A 112 2.76 16.26 3.37
C ILE A 112 2.05 15.80 4.66
N LEU A 113 2.80 15.23 5.60
CA LEU A 113 2.34 14.89 6.95
C LEU A 113 2.53 16.09 7.88
N GLN A 114 1.69 17.12 7.74
CA GLN A 114 1.67 18.23 8.72
C GLN A 114 0.81 17.86 9.92
N ASP A 115 1.36 18.06 11.12
CA ASP A 115 0.58 18.05 12.37
C ASP A 115 -0.46 19.16 12.33
N VAL A 116 -1.70 18.80 12.03
CA VAL A 116 -2.82 19.73 12.17
C VAL A 116 -3.59 19.37 13.43
N GLU A 117 -3.43 20.19 14.47
CA GLU A 117 -4.28 20.14 15.67
C GLU A 117 -5.76 20.04 15.25
N GLY A 118 -6.45 19.00 15.73
CA GLY A 118 -7.87 18.79 15.49
C GLY A 118 -8.26 18.21 14.12
N ARG A 119 -7.32 17.84 13.23
CA ARG A 119 -7.68 17.08 12.01
C ARG A 119 -7.42 15.58 12.20
N SER A 120 -8.48 14.78 12.06
CA SER A 120 -8.32 13.36 11.75
C SER A 120 -7.73 13.25 10.35
N TYR A 121 -6.53 12.67 10.21
CA TYR A 121 -5.98 12.36 8.89
C TYR A 121 -6.95 11.41 8.17
N ARG A 122 -7.28 11.71 6.91
CA ARG A 122 -8.25 10.93 6.11
C ARG A 122 -7.50 10.31 4.93
N LEU A 123 -7.83 9.06 4.60
CA LEU A 123 -7.16 8.32 3.53
C LEU A 123 -7.23 9.07 2.19
N PRO A 124 -6.16 9.05 1.37
CA PRO A 124 -6.19 9.51 -0.02
C PRO A 124 -7.33 8.88 -0.82
N ASP A 125 -7.87 9.61 -1.80
CA ASP A 125 -9.06 9.20 -2.57
C ASP A 125 -8.90 7.85 -3.30
N VAL A 126 -7.67 7.43 -3.61
CA VAL A 126 -7.39 6.09 -4.18
C VAL A 126 -7.86 4.93 -3.29
N PHE A 127 -7.92 5.13 -1.98
CA PHE A 127 -8.45 4.11 -1.06
C PHE A 127 -9.98 4.14 -0.95
N ARG A 128 -10.65 5.18 -1.49
CA ARG A 128 -12.13 5.21 -1.59
C ARG A 128 -12.66 4.35 -2.73
N LEU A 129 -11.85 4.03 -3.73
CA LEU A 129 -12.27 3.18 -4.86
C LEU A 129 -12.67 1.77 -4.43
N PHE A 130 -12.20 1.29 -3.28
CA PHE A 130 -12.60 0.00 -2.71
C PHE A 130 -13.87 0.06 -1.84
N HIS A 131 -14.49 1.24 -1.75
CA HIS A 131 -15.72 1.48 -0.98
C HIS A 131 -16.94 1.80 -1.86
N ALA A 132 -16.86 1.63 -3.19
CA ALA A 132 -18.02 1.76 -4.07
C ALA A 132 -18.89 0.49 -4.04
N ALA A 133 -19.47 0.19 -2.88
CA ALA A 133 -20.67 -0.62 -2.77
C ALA A 133 -21.43 -0.15 -1.53
N GLU A 134 -22.72 0.12 -1.72
CA GLU A 134 -23.73 0.52 -0.73
C GLU A 134 -23.90 2.04 -0.51
N GLU A 135 -24.62 2.67 -1.46
CA GLU A 135 -25.85 3.39 -1.10
C GLU A 135 -27.05 2.44 -1.27
#